data_AF-A0A1V1W2U3-F1
#
_entry.id   AF-A0A1V1W2U3-F1
#
_cell.length_a   1.000
_cell.length_b   1.000
_cell.length_c   1.000
_cell.angle_alpha   90.00
_cell.angle_beta   90.00
_cell.angle_gamma   90.00
#
_symmetry.space_group_name_H-M   'P 1'
#
loop_
_entity.id
_entity.type
_entity.pdbx_description
1 polymer ?
#
loop_
_entity_poly.entity_id
_entity_poly.type
_entity_poly.pdbx_seq_one_letter_code
_entity_poly.pdbx_strand_id
1 'polypeptide(L)'
;MTTEPLRDDDPMRLSGATWCDEHDRWECARPSKRSGVRCHGNAIRGMATCRMHAGRSSAMAKAIGEANLAAWSSSARSADVPSLDPGTVVLDQLRVAVMRADLYGEMLRWQLEVEEESGLVGATYAVGRDGGGRVETGERARGLAVLEAAERDRVVRFAKTAHDMGIAERHVELEQERASLVTSAFRAALAVLELLPADRDLAVRTFLGKLGAGDVVVAGEVTSA
;
A
#
# COMPACT_ATOMS: atom_id res chain seq x y z
N MET A 1 -21.49 -28.24 -28.45
CA MET A 1 -20.23 -27.77 -27.84
C MET A 1 -20.06 -26.35 -28.31
N THR A 2 -20.25 -25.40 -27.42
CA THR A 2 -20.19 -23.96 -27.72
C THR A 2 -18.72 -23.57 -27.85
N THR A 3 -18.23 -23.52 -29.09
CA THR A 3 -16.95 -22.90 -29.45
C THR A 3 -17.07 -21.39 -29.28
N GLU A 4 -17.26 -20.93 -28.04
CA GLU A 4 -17.10 -19.52 -27.74
C GLU A 4 -15.57 -19.29 -27.76
N PRO A 5 -15.06 -18.49 -28.71
CA PRO A 5 -13.63 -18.29 -28.82
C PRO A 5 -13.11 -17.76 -27.48
N LEU A 6 -12.07 -18.41 -26.96
CA LEU A 6 -11.42 -18.01 -25.72
C LEU A 6 -11.12 -16.51 -25.81
N ARG A 7 -11.73 -15.74 -24.90
CA ARG A 7 -11.52 -14.29 -24.91
C ARG A 7 -10.04 -14.04 -24.61
N ASP A 8 -9.40 -13.16 -25.39
CA ASP A 8 -7.98 -12.84 -25.23
C ASP A 8 -7.65 -12.30 -23.83
N ASP A 9 -8.66 -11.85 -23.08
CA ASP A 9 -8.59 -11.31 -21.73
C ASP A 9 -8.79 -12.34 -20.60
N ASP A 10 -8.85 -13.65 -20.88
CA ASP A 10 -8.96 -14.65 -19.82
C ASP A 10 -7.73 -14.58 -18.88
N PRO A 11 -7.92 -14.26 -17.58
CA PRO A 11 -6.82 -14.15 -16.63
C PRO A 11 -6.03 -15.45 -16.46
N MET A 12 -6.58 -16.61 -16.84
CA MET A 12 -5.85 -17.87 -16.85
C MET A 12 -4.66 -17.89 -17.81
N ARG A 13 -4.66 -17.06 -18.87
CA ARG A 13 -3.52 -16.96 -19.79
C ARG A 13 -2.26 -16.44 -19.09
N LEU A 14 -2.43 -15.54 -18.13
CA LEU A 14 -1.34 -14.98 -17.31
C LEU A 14 -0.78 -16.00 -16.31
N SER A 15 -1.55 -17.05 -16.00
CA SER A 15 -1.12 -18.07 -15.04
C SER A 15 -0.01 -18.98 -15.52
N GLY A 16 0.26 -18.99 -16.83
CA GLY A 16 1.15 -19.95 -17.48
C GLY A 16 0.52 -21.34 -17.71
N ALA A 17 -0.77 -21.51 -17.45
CA ALA A 17 -1.52 -22.70 -17.87
C ALA A 17 -1.57 -22.76 -19.41
N THR A 18 -1.76 -23.96 -19.97
CA THR A 18 -1.83 -24.14 -21.42
C THR A 18 -3.25 -24.50 -21.83
N TRP A 19 -3.82 -23.77 -22.78
CA TRP A 19 -5.12 -24.12 -23.32
C TRP A 19 -5.03 -25.40 -24.16
N CYS A 20 -6.04 -26.26 -24.05
CA CYS A 20 -6.14 -27.49 -24.84
C CYS A 20 -7.44 -27.46 -25.66
N ASP A 21 -7.30 -27.38 -26.99
CA ASP A 21 -8.45 -27.29 -27.91
C ASP A 21 -9.30 -28.56 -27.94
N GLU A 22 -8.70 -29.74 -27.73
CA GLU A 22 -9.42 -31.02 -27.69
C GLU A 22 -10.36 -31.11 -26.49
N HIS A 23 -9.98 -30.50 -25.36
CA HIS A 23 -10.70 -30.60 -24.09
C HIS A 23 -11.43 -29.32 -23.68
N ASP A 24 -11.27 -28.25 -24.45
CA ASP A 24 -11.90 -26.94 -24.24
C ASP A 24 -11.67 -26.40 -22.80
N ARG A 25 -10.42 -26.51 -22.31
CA ARG A 25 -10.04 -26.10 -20.95
C ARG A 25 -8.57 -25.73 -20.81
N TRP A 26 -8.26 -25.03 -19.73
CA TRP A 26 -6.89 -24.79 -19.26
C TRP A 26 -6.30 -26.03 -18.59
N GLU A 27 -5.17 -26.49 -19.09
CA GLU A 27 -4.45 -27.66 -18.60
C GLU A 27 -3.13 -27.29 -17.94
N CYS A 28 -2.65 -28.22 -17.11
CA CYS A 28 -1.38 -28.09 -16.43
C CYS A 28 -0.21 -28.00 -17.42
N ALA A 29 0.65 -27.00 -17.22
CA ALA A 29 1.82 -26.80 -18.06
C ALA A 29 2.98 -27.78 -17.75
N ARG A 30 2.91 -28.54 -16.64
CA ARG A 30 3.99 -29.47 -16.25
C ARG A 30 3.89 -30.82 -16.96
N PRO A 31 5.02 -31.45 -17.31
CA PRO A 31 5.03 -32.82 -17.79
C PRO A 31 4.69 -33.82 -16.68
N SER A 32 4.06 -34.92 -17.06
CA SER A 32 3.85 -36.09 -16.20
C SER A 32 5.17 -36.76 -15.87
N LYS A 33 5.42 -37.04 -14.60
CA LYS A 33 6.65 -37.75 -14.16
C LYS A 33 6.76 -39.17 -14.73
N ARG A 34 5.63 -39.84 -15.01
CA ARG A 34 5.63 -41.24 -15.47
C ARG A 34 5.86 -41.36 -16.97
N SER A 35 5.23 -40.50 -17.75
CA SER A 35 5.18 -40.60 -19.21
C SER A 35 6.04 -39.55 -19.92
N GLY A 36 6.52 -38.52 -19.22
CA GLY A 36 7.29 -37.42 -19.81
C GLY A 36 6.46 -36.46 -20.67
N VAL A 37 5.27 -36.87 -21.13
CA VAL A 37 4.34 -36.03 -21.89
C VAL A 37 3.63 -35.01 -21.01
N ARG A 38 3.10 -33.95 -21.62
CA ARG A 38 2.36 -32.87 -20.94
C ARG A 38 1.21 -33.43 -20.09
N CYS A 39 1.00 -32.84 -18.92
CA CYS A 39 -0.12 -33.22 -18.05
C CYS A 39 -1.43 -32.60 -18.52
N HIS A 40 -2.37 -33.44 -18.93
CA HIS A 40 -3.73 -33.03 -19.29
C HIS A 40 -4.66 -32.79 -18.08
N GLY A 41 -4.10 -32.72 -16.86
CA GLY A 41 -4.86 -32.41 -15.66
C GLY A 41 -5.33 -30.96 -15.67
N ASN A 42 -6.59 -30.72 -15.32
CA ASN A 42 -7.16 -29.37 -15.23
C ASN A 42 -6.29 -28.47 -14.32
N ALA A 43 -5.88 -27.32 -14.86
CA ALA A 43 -5.11 -26.34 -14.12
C ALA A 43 -5.96 -25.78 -12.97
N ILE A 44 -5.33 -25.54 -11.82
CA ILE A 44 -6.02 -24.82 -10.74
C ILE A 44 -6.21 -23.38 -11.21
N ARG A 45 -7.43 -22.85 -11.08
CA ARG A 45 -7.74 -21.48 -11.50
C ARG A 45 -6.75 -20.50 -10.84
N GLY A 46 -6.06 -19.69 -11.63
CA GLY A 46 -5.00 -18.79 -11.16
C GLY A 46 -3.59 -19.40 -11.10
N MET A 47 -3.37 -20.62 -11.60
CA MET A 47 -2.06 -21.29 -11.60
C MET A 47 -1.80 -22.09 -12.89
N ALA A 48 -0.52 -22.24 -13.27
CA ALA A 48 -0.08 -23.14 -14.35
C ALA A 48 -0.19 -24.64 -14.03
N THR A 49 -0.58 -25.03 -12.81
CA THR A 49 -0.44 -26.41 -12.32
C THR A 49 -1.74 -27.02 -11.84
N CYS A 50 -1.95 -28.31 -12.09
CA CYS A 50 -3.06 -29.07 -11.53
C CYS A 50 -2.80 -29.48 -10.06
N ARG A 51 -3.82 -30.06 -9.41
CA ARG A 51 -3.73 -30.58 -8.03
C ARG A 51 -2.57 -31.55 -7.79
N MET A 52 -2.17 -32.31 -8.81
CA MET A 52 -1.09 -33.30 -8.70
C MET A 52 0.30 -32.68 -8.85
N HIS A 53 0.40 -31.50 -9.47
CA HIS A 53 1.66 -30.80 -9.76
C HIS A 53 1.85 -29.51 -8.96
N ALA A 54 0.86 -29.10 -8.15
CA ALA A 54 0.94 -27.91 -7.32
C ALA A 54 1.98 -28.00 -6.17
N GLY A 55 2.41 -29.23 -5.83
CA GLY A 55 3.41 -29.49 -4.78
C GLY A 55 2.96 -29.12 -3.36
N ARG A 56 1.66 -28.87 -3.16
CA ARG A 56 1.06 -28.42 -1.90
C ARG A 56 -0.38 -28.94 -1.78
N SER A 57 -1.00 -28.73 -0.62
CA SER A 57 -2.41 -29.11 -0.42
C SER A 57 -3.33 -28.37 -1.41
N SER A 58 -4.43 -29.01 -1.83
CA SER A 58 -5.33 -28.42 -2.83
C SER A 58 -5.96 -27.11 -2.32
N ALA A 59 -6.25 -27.02 -1.02
CA ALA A 59 -6.77 -25.81 -0.38
C ALA A 59 -5.79 -24.63 -0.50
N MET A 60 -4.51 -24.86 -0.16
CA MET A 60 -3.49 -23.82 -0.29
C MET A 60 -3.23 -23.43 -1.75
N ALA A 61 -3.23 -24.40 -2.67
CA ALA A 61 -3.07 -24.13 -4.09
C ALA A 61 -4.23 -23.28 -4.66
N LYS A 62 -5.47 -23.58 -4.26
CA LYS A 62 -6.64 -22.78 -4.64
C LYS A 62 -6.56 -21.36 -4.09
N ALA A 63 -6.17 -21.19 -2.82
CA ALA A 63 -6.00 -19.87 -2.21
C ALA A 63 -4.95 -19.02 -2.94
N ILE A 64 -3.84 -19.63 -3.36
CA ILE A 64 -2.81 -18.95 -4.17
C ILE A 64 -3.35 -18.60 -5.56
N GLY A 65 -4.09 -19.51 -6.18
CA GLY A 65 -4.75 -19.26 -7.45
C GLY A 65 -5.71 -18.07 -7.37
N GLU A 66 -6.54 -18.01 -6.34
CA GLU A 66 -7.43 -16.88 -6.07
C GLU A 66 -6.67 -15.57 -5.85
N ALA A 67 -5.55 -15.59 -5.10
CA ALA A 67 -4.70 -14.43 -4.91
C ALA A 67 -4.05 -13.94 -6.22
N ASN A 68 -3.59 -14.85 -7.07
CA ASN A 68 -3.05 -14.53 -8.39
C ASN A 68 -4.10 -13.90 -9.30
N LEU A 69 -5.30 -14.46 -9.34
CA LEU A 69 -6.41 -13.88 -10.11
C LEU A 69 -6.78 -12.50 -9.61
N ALA A 70 -6.82 -12.29 -8.28
CA ALA A 70 -7.05 -10.97 -7.70
C ALA A 70 -5.97 -9.97 -8.14
N ALA A 71 -4.70 -10.37 -8.07
CA ALA A 71 -3.57 -9.54 -8.52
C ALA A 71 -3.60 -9.23 -10.02
N TRP A 72 -4.03 -10.18 -10.86
CA TRP A 72 -4.13 -9.93 -12.30
C TRP A 72 -5.37 -9.11 -12.66
N SER A 73 -6.46 -9.29 -11.93
CA SER A 73 -7.67 -8.49 -12.13
C SER A 73 -7.47 -7.01 -11.78
N SER A 74 -6.50 -6.69 -10.90
CA SER A 74 -6.10 -5.32 -10.64
C SER A 74 -5.11 -4.78 -11.67
N SER A 75 -4.24 -5.62 -12.25
CA SER A 75 -3.32 -5.21 -13.34
C SER A 75 -3.97 -5.19 -14.74
N ALA A 76 -5.09 -5.89 -14.94
CA ALA A 76 -5.87 -5.90 -16.19
C ALA A 76 -6.91 -4.76 -16.27
N ARG A 77 -6.87 -3.80 -15.34
CA ARG A 77 -7.68 -2.58 -15.44
C ARG A 77 -7.18 -1.70 -16.60
N SER A 78 -8.12 -0.99 -17.23
CA SER A 78 -7.90 -0.24 -18.48
C SER A 78 -6.65 0.63 -18.42
N ALA A 79 -6.06 0.92 -19.58
CA ALA A 79 -4.93 1.84 -19.72
C ALA A 79 -5.16 3.23 -19.09
N ASP A 80 -6.39 3.53 -18.65
CA ASP A 80 -6.80 4.79 -18.03
C ASP A 80 -6.76 4.76 -16.49
N VAL A 81 -6.48 3.61 -15.85
CA VAL A 81 -6.31 3.56 -14.39
C VAL A 81 -4.86 3.90 -14.06
N PRO A 82 -4.59 5.01 -13.35
CA PRO A 82 -3.23 5.36 -12.95
C PRO A 82 -2.58 4.23 -12.15
N SER A 83 -1.33 3.91 -12.48
CA SER A 83 -0.54 2.99 -11.68
C SER A 83 -0.54 3.44 -10.22
N LEU A 84 -0.83 2.51 -9.30
CA LEU A 84 -0.71 2.78 -7.87
C LEU A 84 0.77 2.85 -7.51
N ASP A 85 1.24 4.02 -7.12
CA ASP A 85 2.55 4.18 -6.50
C ASP A 85 2.49 3.60 -5.07
N PRO A 86 3.29 2.56 -4.74
CA PRO A 86 3.27 1.95 -3.41
C PRO A 86 3.52 2.94 -2.28
N GLY A 87 4.38 3.95 -2.50
CA GLY A 87 4.65 4.98 -1.49
C GLY A 87 3.41 5.79 -1.17
N THR A 88 2.71 6.26 -2.21
CA THR A 88 1.44 6.99 -2.10
C THR A 88 0.37 6.15 -1.39
N VAL A 89 0.24 4.87 -1.74
CA VAL A 89 -0.72 3.98 -1.08
C VAL A 89 -0.44 3.85 0.42
N VAL A 90 0.82 3.64 0.81
CA VAL A 90 1.20 3.52 2.23
C VAL A 90 0.93 4.82 2.98
N LEU A 91 1.26 5.96 2.41
CA LEU A 91 0.98 7.27 3.01
C LEU A 91 -0.52 7.53 3.17
N ASP A 92 -1.33 7.17 2.19
CA ASP A 92 -2.79 7.32 2.27
C ASP A 92 -3.40 6.39 3.33
N GLN A 93 -2.92 5.15 3.42
CA GLN A 93 -3.34 4.25 4.49
C GLN A 93 -2.91 4.75 5.87
N LEU A 94 -1.71 5.33 6.00
CA LEU A 94 -1.26 5.96 7.23
C LEU A 94 -2.18 7.12 7.63
N ARG A 95 -2.52 8.02 6.70
CA ARG A 95 -3.45 9.14 6.96
C ARG A 95 -4.81 8.64 7.45
N VAL A 96 -5.38 7.63 6.79
CA VAL A 96 -6.66 7.03 7.20
C VAL A 96 -6.56 6.39 8.57
N ALA A 97 -5.48 5.67 8.87
CA ALA A 97 -5.26 5.06 10.17
C ALA A 97 -5.14 6.11 11.28
N VAL A 98 -4.44 7.23 11.05
CA VAL A 98 -4.32 8.34 12.02
C VAL A 98 -5.69 8.94 12.29
N MET A 99 -6.45 9.30 11.25
CA MET A 99 -7.79 9.88 11.44
C MET A 99 -8.73 8.95 12.24
N ARG A 100 -8.65 7.64 12.00
CA ARG A 100 -9.45 6.65 12.75
C ARG A 100 -8.98 6.49 14.19
N ALA A 101 -7.67 6.48 14.43
CA ALA A 101 -7.12 6.41 15.78
C ALA A 101 -7.54 7.64 16.61
N ASP A 102 -7.50 8.84 16.01
CA ASP A 102 -7.94 10.07 16.67
C ASP A 102 -9.44 10.04 16.99
N LEU A 103 -10.27 9.66 16.01
CA LEU A 103 -11.72 9.52 16.19
C LEU A 103 -12.06 8.52 17.31
N TYR A 104 -11.46 7.32 17.28
CA TYR A 104 -11.71 6.32 18.32
C TYR A 104 -11.17 6.75 19.68
N GLY A 105 -10.04 7.44 19.73
CA GLY A 105 -9.48 8.02 20.94
C GLY A 105 -10.38 9.13 21.53
N GLU A 106 -11.02 9.93 20.69
CA GLU A 106 -12.06 10.87 21.14
C GLU A 106 -13.26 10.14 21.70
N MET A 107 -13.86 9.22 20.94
CA MET A 107 -15.01 8.46 21.40
C MET A 107 -14.74 7.73 22.72
N LEU A 108 -13.53 7.19 22.90
CA LEU A 108 -13.14 6.50 24.12
C LEU A 108 -13.03 7.46 25.31
N ARG A 109 -12.51 8.67 25.10
CA ARG A 109 -12.49 9.74 26.12
C ARG A 109 -13.90 10.11 26.55
N TRP A 110 -14.81 10.34 25.60
CA TRP A 110 -16.22 10.61 25.88
C TRP A 110 -16.88 9.47 26.65
N GLN A 111 -16.60 8.22 26.28
CA GLN A 111 -17.17 7.06 26.98
C GLN A 111 -16.65 6.96 28.41
N LEU A 112 -15.37 7.25 28.64
CA LEU A 112 -14.76 7.29 29.97
C LEU A 112 -15.39 8.38 30.87
N GLU A 113 -15.73 9.53 30.30
CA GLU A 113 -16.38 10.62 31.05
C GLU A 113 -17.80 10.23 31.52
N VAL A 114 -18.49 9.36 30.77
CA VAL A 114 -19.88 8.97 31.06
C VAL A 114 -19.98 7.67 31.87
N GLU A 115 -19.16 6.66 31.53
CA GLU A 115 -19.25 5.29 32.07
C GLU A 115 -18.07 4.93 32.99
N GLU A 116 -17.12 5.84 33.20
CA GLU A 116 -15.88 5.60 33.94
C GLU A 116 -15.16 4.32 33.45
N GLU A 117 -14.54 3.56 34.35
CA GLU A 117 -13.81 2.32 34.01
C GLU A 117 -14.70 1.25 33.36
N SER A 118 -16.01 1.25 33.65
CA SER A 118 -16.96 0.30 33.06
C SER A 118 -17.17 0.50 31.55
N GLY A 119 -16.74 1.66 31.02
CA GLY A 119 -16.69 1.94 29.60
C GLY A 119 -15.53 1.28 28.86
N LEU A 120 -14.45 0.92 29.56
CA LEU A 120 -13.29 0.27 28.97
C LEU A 120 -13.39 -1.25 28.99
N VAL A 121 -13.90 -1.80 30.10
CA VAL A 121 -13.92 -3.24 30.37
C VAL A 121 -15.34 -3.66 30.71
N GLY A 122 -15.76 -4.81 30.18
CA GLY A 122 -17.08 -5.38 30.44
C GLY A 122 -17.02 -6.85 30.80
N ALA A 123 -17.97 -7.28 31.64
CA ALA A 123 -18.16 -8.67 31.99
C ALA A 123 -18.55 -9.51 30.76
N THR A 124 -17.97 -10.69 30.68
CA THR A 124 -18.33 -11.75 29.74
C THR A 124 -19.21 -12.76 30.46
N TYR A 125 -20.15 -13.36 29.73
CA TYR A 125 -21.09 -14.31 30.30
C TYR A 125 -21.14 -15.59 29.48
N ALA A 126 -21.17 -16.73 30.16
CA ALA A 126 -21.49 -18.02 29.57
C ALA A 126 -22.84 -18.54 30.08
N VAL A 127 -23.39 -19.52 29.37
CA VAL A 127 -24.57 -20.25 29.82
C VAL A 127 -24.16 -21.22 30.91
N GLY A 128 -24.79 -21.11 32.09
CA GLY A 128 -24.57 -22.02 33.20
C GLY A 128 -24.91 -23.46 32.84
N ARG A 129 -24.19 -24.41 33.44
CA ARG A 129 -24.30 -25.86 33.17
C ARG A 129 -25.74 -26.40 33.31
N ASP A 130 -26.53 -25.78 34.18
CA ASP A 130 -27.90 -26.19 34.49
C ASP A 130 -28.96 -25.49 33.63
N GLY A 131 -28.55 -24.78 32.57
CA GLY A 131 -29.44 -24.14 31.59
C GLY A 131 -30.25 -22.94 32.11
N GLY A 132 -30.15 -22.59 33.39
CA GLY A 132 -31.03 -21.61 34.04
C GLY A 132 -30.52 -20.17 34.12
N GLY A 133 -29.24 -19.88 33.86
CA GLY A 133 -28.71 -18.52 34.08
C GLY A 133 -27.42 -18.20 33.35
N ARG A 134 -27.21 -16.89 33.08
CA ARG A 134 -25.93 -16.35 32.62
C ARG A 134 -25.00 -16.28 33.83
N VAL A 135 -23.85 -16.94 33.74
CA VAL A 135 -22.81 -16.87 34.75
C VAL A 135 -21.72 -15.97 34.21
N GLU A 136 -21.29 -14.99 35.00
CA GLU A 136 -20.15 -14.16 34.66
C GLU A 136 -18.88 -15.02 34.60
N THR A 137 -18.16 -14.95 33.49
CA THR A 137 -17.00 -15.80 33.21
C THR A 137 -15.68 -15.06 33.19
N GLY A 138 -15.70 -13.74 33.37
CA GLY A 138 -14.51 -12.89 33.40
C GLY A 138 -14.72 -11.58 32.65
N GLU A 139 -13.62 -10.86 32.42
CA GLU A 139 -13.64 -9.52 31.86
C GLU A 139 -13.03 -9.45 30.46
N ARG A 140 -13.50 -8.51 29.65
CA ARG A 140 -13.00 -8.24 28.31
C ARG A 140 -13.01 -6.74 28.02
N ALA A 141 -11.97 -6.27 27.33
CA ALA A 141 -11.97 -4.94 26.74
C ALA A 141 -13.17 -4.74 25.79
N ARG A 142 -13.89 -3.63 25.97
CA ARG A 142 -15.02 -3.27 25.12
C ARG A 142 -14.56 -3.00 23.69
N GLY A 143 -15.49 -3.16 22.74
CA GLY A 143 -15.20 -3.08 21.31
C GLY A 143 -14.48 -1.81 20.89
N LEU A 144 -14.86 -0.66 21.47
CA LEU A 144 -14.22 0.62 21.15
C LEU A 144 -12.75 0.68 21.59
N ALA A 145 -12.44 0.24 22.81
CA ALA A 145 -11.05 0.17 23.30
C ALA A 145 -10.19 -0.76 22.43
N VAL A 146 -10.75 -1.88 21.97
CA VAL A 146 -10.05 -2.82 21.06
C VAL A 146 -9.81 -2.20 19.68
N LEU A 147 -10.79 -1.47 19.14
CA LEU A 147 -10.67 -0.79 17.85
C LEU A 147 -9.64 0.34 17.90
N GLU A 148 -9.66 1.14 18.96
CA GLU A 148 -8.71 2.22 19.20
C GLU A 148 -7.26 1.69 19.23
N ALA A 149 -7.02 0.65 20.05
CA ALA A 149 -5.70 0.02 20.13
C ALA A 149 -5.24 -0.55 18.78
N ALA A 150 -6.16 -1.21 18.05
CA ALA A 150 -5.85 -1.78 16.75
C ALA A 150 -5.50 -0.72 15.69
N GLU A 151 -6.12 0.47 15.73
CA GLU A 151 -5.76 1.57 14.84
C GLU A 151 -4.42 2.22 15.22
N ARG A 152 -4.12 2.40 16.51
CA ARG A 152 -2.79 2.86 16.94
C ARG A 152 -1.68 1.92 16.45
N ASP A 153 -1.89 0.61 16.57
CA ASP A 153 -0.96 -0.40 16.05
C ASP A 153 -0.84 -0.35 14.52
N ARG A 154 -1.92 -0.01 13.80
CA ARG A 154 -1.86 0.20 12.35
C ARG A 154 -1.06 1.45 12.00
N VAL A 155 -1.26 2.56 12.72
CA VAL A 155 -0.49 3.81 12.53
C VAL A 155 1.00 3.53 12.65
N VAL A 156 1.44 2.87 13.73
CA VAL A 156 2.87 2.56 13.94
C VAL A 156 3.40 1.65 12.82
N ARG A 157 2.64 0.63 12.40
CA ARG A 157 3.05 -0.26 11.32
C ARG A 157 3.18 0.46 9.98
N PHE A 158 2.22 1.30 9.60
CA PHE A 158 2.31 2.06 8.35
C PHE A 158 3.43 3.11 8.38
N ALA A 159 3.64 3.76 9.53
CA ALA A 159 4.76 4.68 9.71
C ALA A 159 6.11 3.96 9.56
N LYS A 160 6.26 2.78 10.16
CA LYS A 160 7.45 1.94 9.98
C LYS A 160 7.63 1.54 8.51
N THR A 161 6.57 1.06 7.85
CA THR A 161 6.64 0.71 6.43
C THR A 161 7.06 1.90 5.58
N ALA A 162 6.53 3.10 5.84
CA ALA A 162 6.92 4.31 5.13
C ALA A 162 8.40 4.67 5.34
N HIS A 163 8.91 4.51 6.57
CA HIS A 163 10.32 4.68 6.88
C HIS A 163 11.20 3.63 6.19
N ASP A 164 10.85 2.35 6.26
CA ASP A 164 11.59 1.26 5.61
C ASP A 164 11.63 1.43 4.07
N MET A 165 10.61 2.08 3.50
CA MET A 165 10.54 2.43 2.07
C MET A 165 11.38 3.67 1.69
N GLY A 166 12.00 4.34 2.66
CA GLY A 166 12.81 5.54 2.42
C GLY A 166 11.98 6.74 1.94
N ILE A 167 10.69 6.81 2.28
CA ILE A 167 9.78 7.84 1.75
C ILE A 167 10.17 9.23 2.25
N ALA A 168 10.59 9.35 3.52
CA ALA A 168 10.98 10.64 4.09
C ALA A 168 12.26 11.16 3.44
N GLU A 169 13.25 10.29 3.26
CA GLU A 169 14.52 10.55 2.62
C GLU A 169 14.29 10.96 1.16
N ARG A 170 13.48 10.20 0.42
CA ARG A 170 13.13 10.51 -0.96
C ARG A 170 12.37 11.84 -1.09
N HIS A 171 11.53 12.20 -0.11
CA HIS A 171 10.88 13.51 -0.12
C HIS A 171 11.89 14.65 0.03
N VAL A 172 12.84 14.52 0.96
CA VAL A 172 13.92 15.50 1.13
C VAL A 172 14.79 15.59 -0.13
N GLU A 173 15.17 14.45 -0.72
CA GLU A 173 15.94 14.40 -1.97
C GLU A 173 15.20 15.12 -3.11
N LEU A 174 13.90 14.84 -3.29
CA LEU A 174 13.08 15.49 -4.33
C LEU A 174 12.95 16.99 -4.10
N GLU A 175 12.78 17.43 -2.86
CA GLU A 175 12.72 18.86 -2.54
C GLU A 175 14.08 19.55 -2.74
N GLN A 176 15.19 18.88 -2.44
CA GLN A 176 16.54 19.36 -2.75
C GLN A 176 16.80 19.46 -4.25
N GLU A 177 16.40 18.45 -5.04
CA GLU A 177 16.46 18.47 -6.50
C GLU A 177 15.62 19.62 -7.07
N ARG A 178 14.40 19.82 -6.57
CA ARG A 178 13.53 20.95 -6.96
C ARG A 178 14.19 22.29 -6.64
N ALA A 179 14.74 22.46 -5.44
CA ALA A 179 15.44 23.67 -5.05
C ALA A 179 16.66 23.96 -5.96
N SER A 180 17.42 22.91 -6.31
CA SER A 180 18.55 22.99 -7.25
C SER A 180 18.11 23.40 -8.66
N LEU A 181 17.02 22.81 -9.18
CA LEU A 181 16.45 23.13 -10.48
C LEU A 181 15.93 24.57 -10.54
N VAL A 182 15.19 25.02 -9.53
CA VAL A 182 14.68 26.40 -9.42
C VAL A 182 15.84 27.39 -9.35
N THR A 183 16.87 27.09 -8.55
CA THR A 183 18.07 27.94 -8.44
C THR A 183 18.82 28.03 -9.77
N SER A 184 18.98 26.91 -10.46
CA SER A 184 19.65 26.85 -11.77
C SER A 184 18.87 27.62 -12.84
N ALA A 185 17.54 27.43 -12.90
CA ALA A 185 16.67 28.16 -13.81
C ALA A 185 16.68 29.68 -13.53
N PHE A 186 16.65 30.08 -12.26
CA PHE A 186 16.71 31.47 -11.86
C PHE A 186 18.06 32.11 -12.23
N ARG A 187 19.19 31.43 -11.97
CA ARG A 187 20.52 31.89 -12.38
C ARG A 187 20.64 32.01 -13.91
N ALA A 188 20.11 31.04 -14.66
CA ALA A 188 20.09 31.09 -16.12
C ALA A 188 19.27 32.28 -16.62
N ALA A 189 18.11 32.55 -16.04
CA ALA A 189 17.29 33.72 -16.37
C ALA A 189 18.03 35.04 -16.09
N LEU A 190 18.71 35.15 -14.94
CA LEU A 190 19.52 36.33 -14.61
C LEU A 190 20.75 36.50 -15.51
N ALA A 191 21.29 35.42 -16.09
CA ALA A 191 22.40 35.50 -17.03
C ALA A 191 21.97 36.06 -18.39
N VAL A 192 20.74 35.75 -18.84
CA VAL A 192 20.14 36.30 -20.06
C VAL A 192 19.79 37.78 -19.92
N LEU A 193 19.35 38.18 -18.72
CA LEU A 193 19.18 39.59 -18.41
C LEU A 193 20.59 40.20 -18.27
N GLU A 194 20.98 41.09 -19.18
CA GLU A 194 22.26 41.83 -19.16
C GLU A 194 22.30 42.86 -18.02
N LEU A 195 21.96 42.44 -16.81
CA LEU A 195 21.97 43.23 -15.60
C LEU A 195 23.41 43.47 -15.16
N LEU A 196 23.66 44.69 -14.68
CA LEU A 196 24.89 45.01 -13.98
C LEU A 196 25.01 44.12 -12.73
N PRO A 197 26.23 43.79 -12.27
CA PRO A 197 26.44 42.91 -11.13
C PRO A 197 25.68 43.33 -9.86
N ALA A 198 25.62 44.64 -9.57
CA ALA A 198 24.91 45.18 -8.41
C ALA A 198 23.39 44.95 -8.47
N ASP A 199 22.79 45.00 -9.66
CA ASP A 199 21.36 44.79 -9.85
C ASP A 199 20.98 43.31 -9.77
N ARG A 200 21.88 42.41 -10.20
CA ARG A 200 21.72 40.95 -10.00
C ARG A 200 21.72 40.61 -8.52
N ASP A 201 22.67 41.13 -7.75
CA ASP A 201 22.77 40.86 -6.31
C ASP A 201 21.58 41.43 -5.52
N LEU A 202 21.04 42.58 -5.95
CA LEU A 202 19.83 43.15 -5.38
C LEU A 202 18.59 42.30 -5.71
N ALA A 203 18.48 41.81 -6.96
CA ALA A 203 17.39 40.95 -7.39
C ALA A 203 17.38 39.60 -6.63
N VAL A 204 18.55 38.98 -6.47
CA VAL A 204 18.72 37.73 -5.69
C VAL A 204 18.30 37.95 -4.23
N ARG A 205 18.82 38.99 -3.57
CA ARG A 205 18.47 39.28 -2.16
C ARG A 205 16.99 39.57 -1.96
N THR A 206 16.39 40.36 -2.86
CA THR A 206 14.96 40.68 -2.81
C THR A 206 14.10 39.42 -3.00
N PHE A 207 14.51 38.53 -3.90
CA PHE A 207 13.82 37.26 -4.13
C PHE A 207 13.91 36.33 -2.91
N LEU A 208 15.11 36.13 -2.36
CA LEU A 208 15.33 35.30 -1.18
C LEU A 208 14.56 35.83 0.04
N GLY A 209 14.58 37.14 0.27
CA GLY A 209 13.82 37.76 1.36
C GLY A 209 12.30 37.58 1.23
N LYS A 210 11.76 37.53 0.01
CA LYS A 210 10.33 37.25 -0.24
C LYS A 210 9.94 35.79 -0.02
N LEU A 211 10.90 34.86 -0.14
CA LEU A 211 10.67 33.44 0.11
C LEU A 211 10.67 33.08 1.61
N GLY A 212 10.88 34.04 2.51
CA GLY A 212 10.90 33.79 3.95
C GLY A 212 12.18 33.11 4.44
N ALA A 213 13.16 32.88 3.56
CA ALA A 213 14.54 32.74 3.97
C ALA A 213 14.97 34.12 4.48
N GLY A 214 15.04 34.32 5.79
CA GLY A 214 15.65 35.53 6.36
C GLY A 214 17.10 35.70 5.88
N ASP A 215 17.83 36.69 6.41
CA ASP A 215 19.22 37.05 6.05
C ASP A 215 20.30 35.94 6.27
N VAL A 216 19.93 34.67 6.23
CA VAL A 216 20.83 33.52 6.24
C VAL A 216 21.41 33.36 4.83
N VAL A 217 22.45 34.13 4.56
CA VAL A 217 23.40 33.87 3.48
C VAL A 217 24.16 32.59 3.85
N VAL A 218 23.84 31.46 3.18
CA VAL A 218 24.72 30.28 3.21
C VAL A 218 25.99 30.68 2.48
N ALA A 219 27.08 30.86 3.23
CA ALA A 219 28.39 31.22 2.73
C ALA A 219 28.88 30.16 1.73
N GLY A 220 28.73 30.45 0.44
CA GLY A 220 29.46 29.81 -0.63
C GLY A 220 30.57 30.75 -1.06
N GLU A 221 31.80 30.43 -0.68
CA GLU A 221 33.02 31.14 -1.06
C GLU A 221 33.05 31.37 -2.57
N VAL A 222 33.14 32.63 -2.99
CA VAL A 222 33.63 33.00 -4.31
C VAL A 222 35.11 33.31 -4.14
N THR A 223 35.96 32.30 -4.29
CA THR A 223 37.39 32.55 -4.51
C THR A 223 37.57 33.09 -5.93
N SER A 224 37.80 34.38 -6.06
CA SER A 224 38.42 34.98 -7.24
C SER A 224 39.92 35.14 -6.98
N ALA A 225 40.71 34.81 -8.01
CA ALA A 225 42.17 34.85 -8.05
C ALA A 225 42.82 36.14 -7.52
#